data_AF-A0A085N2N9-F1
#
_entry.id   AF-A0A085N2N9-F1
#
_cell.length_a   1.000
_cell.length_b   1.000
_cell.length_c   1.000
_cell.angle_alpha   90.00
_cell.angle_beta   90.00
_cell.angle_gamma   90.00
#
_symmetry.space_group_name_H-M   'P 1'
#
loop_
_entity.id
_entity.type
_entity.pdbx_description
1 polymer ?
#
loop_
_entity_poly.entity_id
_entity_poly.type
_entity_poly.pdbx_seq_one_letter_code
_entity_poly.pdbx_strand_id
1 'polypeptide(L)'
;KSSFRIYFRSSASLRSILRKDKIKVPYDERPGVVYEIKCSCNASYIGETGNTLFRRFDQHMKNVLTYKNAERRLNGEPTIGPGRPPKIEPRKAMANAIKASVVVEHAS
;
A
#
# COMPACT_ATOMS: atom_id res chain seq x y z
N LYS A 1 39.46 -21.19 -45.97
CA LYS A 1 38.36 -20.23 -46.19
C LYS A 1 37.39 -20.37 -45.02
N SER A 2 37.41 -19.46 -44.04
CA SER A 2 36.53 -19.57 -42.86
C SER A 2 35.13 -19.06 -43.18
N SER A 3 34.13 -19.87 -42.87
CA SER A 3 32.70 -19.62 -43.10
C SER A 3 32.14 -18.85 -41.90
N PHE A 4 31.66 -17.62 -42.12
CA PHE A 4 30.96 -16.85 -41.10
C PHE A 4 29.47 -16.84 -41.43
N ARG A 5 28.63 -17.15 -40.43
CA ARG A 5 27.17 -17.16 -40.57
C ARG A 5 26.62 -15.88 -39.94
N ILE A 6 26.23 -14.93 -40.79
CA ILE A 6 25.65 -13.65 -40.37
C ILE A 6 24.15 -13.84 -40.17
N TYR A 7 23.63 -13.42 -39.02
CA TYR A 7 22.19 -13.39 -38.73
C TYR A 7 21.74 -11.95 -38.60
N PHE A 8 20.74 -11.57 -39.41
CA PHE A 8 20.10 -10.27 -39.32
C PHE A 8 18.90 -10.35 -38.36
N ARG A 9 18.94 -9.58 -37.27
CA ARG A 9 17.75 -9.31 -36.44
C ARG A 9 17.13 -8.01 -36.93
N SER A 10 15.90 -8.07 -37.42
CA SER A 10 15.12 -6.87 -37.71
C SER A 10 14.84 -6.08 -36.43
N SER A 11 14.85 -4.76 -36.54
CA SER A 11 14.49 -3.84 -35.47
C SER A 11 12.98 -3.89 -35.18
N ALA A 12 12.57 -3.28 -34.07
CA ALA A 12 11.15 -3.18 -33.72
C ALA A 12 10.36 -2.53 -34.86
N SER A 13 9.24 -3.15 -35.24
CA SER A 13 8.39 -2.64 -36.33
C SER A 13 7.82 -1.26 -36.01
N LEU A 14 7.61 -0.42 -37.05
CA LEU A 14 6.89 0.85 -36.89
C LEU A 14 5.53 0.66 -36.22
N ARG A 15 4.84 -0.45 -36.52
CA ARG A 15 3.57 -0.80 -35.88
C ARG A 15 3.72 -0.92 -34.37
N SER A 16 4.72 -1.65 -33.87
CA SER A 16 4.99 -1.76 -32.42
C SER A 16 5.38 -0.44 -31.76
N ILE A 17 5.97 0.49 -32.51
CA ILE A 17 6.36 1.83 -31.99
C ILE A 17 5.14 2.76 -31.94
N LEU A 18 4.29 2.71 -32.96
CA LEU A 18 3.16 3.63 -33.14
C LEU A 18 1.87 3.16 -32.46
N ARG A 19 1.78 1.89 -32.02
CA ARG A 19 0.58 1.44 -31.32
C ARG A 19 0.48 2.14 -29.96
N LYS A 20 -0.60 2.89 -29.79
CA LYS A 20 -1.05 3.50 -28.53
C LYS A 20 -2.07 2.59 -27.83
N ASP A 21 -1.94 1.28 -28.02
CA ASP A 21 -2.86 0.22 -27.62
C ASP A 21 -2.70 -0.22 -26.16
N LYS A 22 -1.66 0.25 -25.47
CA LYS A 22 -1.56 0.07 -24.01
C LYS A 22 -2.65 0.91 -23.34
N ILE A 23 -3.64 0.23 -22.77
CA ILE A 23 -4.66 0.83 -21.91
C ILE A 23 -3.94 1.70 -20.89
N LYS A 24 -4.28 2.99 -20.84
CA LYS A 24 -3.73 3.90 -19.83
C LYS A 24 -4.19 3.39 -18.48
N VAL A 25 -3.24 2.98 -17.65
CA VAL A 25 -3.51 2.60 -16.26
C VAL A 25 -4.25 3.77 -15.59
N PRO A 26 -5.44 3.54 -15.00
CA PRO A 26 -6.16 4.55 -14.23
C PRO A 26 -5.25 5.19 -13.18
N TYR A 27 -5.47 6.45 -12.85
CA TYR A 27 -4.59 7.19 -11.94
C TYR A 27 -4.41 6.48 -10.59
N ASP A 28 -5.49 5.88 -10.07
CA ASP A 28 -5.52 5.22 -8.76
C ASP A 28 -4.71 3.91 -8.70
N GLU A 29 -4.43 3.34 -9.88
CA GLU A 29 -3.62 2.13 -10.04
C GLU A 29 -2.14 2.44 -10.32
N ARG A 30 -1.77 3.72 -10.45
CA ARG A 30 -0.38 4.11 -10.69
C ARG A 30 0.41 4.11 -9.37
N PRO A 31 1.65 3.60 -9.37
CA PRO A 31 2.59 3.85 -8.29
C PRO A 31 3.13 5.29 -8.38
N GLY A 32 3.72 5.79 -7.29
CA GLY A 32 4.31 7.13 -7.22
C GLY A 32 3.27 8.24 -7.15
N VAL A 33 2.08 7.94 -6.63
CA VAL A 33 1.01 8.95 -6.46
C VAL A 33 1.11 9.59 -5.08
N VAL A 34 0.88 10.90 -5.07
CA VAL A 34 0.62 11.67 -3.84
C VAL A 34 -0.88 11.64 -3.57
N TYR A 35 -1.25 11.40 -2.32
CA TYR A 35 -2.64 11.36 -1.88
C TYR A 35 -2.83 12.18 -0.61
N GLU A 36 -4.07 12.65 -0.42
CA GLU A 36 -4.51 13.39 0.76
C GLU A 36 -5.59 12.59 1.49
N ILE A 37 -5.45 12.47 2.81
CA ILE A 37 -6.50 11.96 3.71
C ILE A 37 -7.02 13.15 4.50
N LYS A 38 -8.31 13.45 4.36
CA LYS A 38 -8.98 14.53 5.10
C LYS A 38 -9.67 13.97 6.34
N CYS A 39 -9.45 14.62 7.47
CA CYS A 39 -10.19 14.40 8.71
C CYS A 39 -11.42 15.30 8.76
N SER A 40 -12.49 14.85 9.42
CA SER A 40 -13.62 15.71 9.79
C SER A 40 -13.21 16.86 10.72
N CYS A 41 -12.08 16.70 11.42
CA CYS A 41 -11.47 17.68 12.30
C CYS A 41 -10.64 18.77 11.58
N ASN A 42 -10.84 18.94 10.26
CA ASN A 42 -10.06 19.83 9.37
C ASN A 42 -8.55 19.54 9.29
N ALA A 43 -8.04 18.50 9.98
CA ALA A 43 -6.69 18.01 9.76
C ALA A 43 -6.59 17.29 8.42
N SER A 44 -5.43 17.37 7.78
CA SER A 44 -5.13 16.68 6.52
C SER A 44 -3.76 16.03 6.59
N TYR A 45 -3.65 14.81 6.06
CA TYR A 45 -2.38 14.13 5.85
C TYR A 45 -2.11 13.99 4.36
N ILE A 46 -0.92 14.41 3.92
CA ILE A 46 -0.44 14.21 2.56
C ILE A 46 0.68 13.18 2.61
N GLY A 47 0.58 12.14 1.77
CA GLY A 47 1.61 11.12 1.66
C GLY A 47 1.86 10.72 0.22
N GLU A 48 3.08 10.25 -0.05
CA GLU A 48 3.42 9.58 -1.31
C GLU A 48 3.41 8.06 -1.12
N THR A 49 3.09 7.32 -2.17
CA THR A 49 3.19 5.86 -2.17
C THR A 49 3.89 5.36 -3.43
N GLY A 50 4.98 4.59 -3.27
CA GLY A 50 5.58 3.82 -4.38
C GLY A 50 4.74 2.62 -4.83
N ASN A 51 3.62 2.39 -4.16
CA ASN A 51 2.64 1.33 -4.40
C ASN A 51 1.34 1.95 -4.95
N THR A 52 0.39 1.14 -5.41
CA THR A 52 -0.94 1.64 -5.78
C THR A 52 -1.65 2.30 -4.58
N LEU A 53 -2.52 3.27 -4.86
CA LEU A 53 -3.27 3.98 -3.82
C LEU A 53 -4.11 3.03 -2.97
N PHE A 54 -4.79 2.08 -3.62
CA PHE A 54 -5.57 1.03 -2.95
C PHE A 54 -4.73 0.21 -1.97
N ARG A 55 -3.51 -0.17 -2.34
CA ARG A 55 -2.63 -0.93 -1.44
C ARG A 55 -2.22 -0.10 -0.23
N ARG A 56 -1.97 1.20 -0.42
CA ARG A 56 -1.65 2.09 0.70
C ARG A 56 -2.85 2.27 1.63
N PHE A 57 -4.06 2.38 1.07
CA PHE A 57 -5.30 2.46 1.84
C PHE A 57 -5.54 1.20 2.69
N ASP A 58 -5.44 0.01 2.10
CA ASP A 58 -5.58 -1.27 2.81
C ASP A 58 -4.56 -1.39 3.96
N GLN A 59 -3.32 -0.93 3.74
CA GLN A 59 -2.30 -0.90 4.79
C GLN A 59 -2.70 -0.01 5.97
N HIS A 60 -3.26 1.18 5.71
CA HIS A 60 -3.76 2.06 6.77
C HIS A 60 -4.92 1.42 7.53
N MET A 61 -5.87 0.81 6.84
CA MET A 61 -7.00 0.11 7.47
C MET A 61 -6.56 -1.06 8.35
N LYS A 62 -5.55 -1.82 7.92
CA LYS A 62 -4.94 -2.89 8.73
C LYS A 62 -4.28 -2.37 10.00
N ASN A 63 -3.65 -1.20 9.93
CA ASN A 63 -3.06 -0.56 11.11
C ASN A 63 -4.16 -0.09 12.09
N VAL A 64 -5.26 0.48 11.58
CA VAL A 64 -6.45 0.81 12.40
C VAL A 64 -7.04 -0.42 13.09
N LEU A 65 -7.18 -1.52 12.37
CA LEU A 65 -7.66 -2.77 12.97
C LEU A 65 -6.70 -3.30 14.03
N THR A 66 -5.39 -3.19 13.78
CA THR A 66 -4.35 -3.59 14.75
C THR A 66 -4.44 -2.77 16.03
N TYR A 67 -4.62 -1.46 15.91
CA TYR A 67 -4.81 -0.56 17.06
C TYR A 67 -6.03 -0.97 17.88
N LYS A 68 -7.21 -1.06 17.25
CA LYS A 68 -8.46 -1.44 17.93
C LYS A 68 -8.36 -2.80 18.61
N ASN A 69 -7.74 -3.78 17.96
CA ASN A 69 -7.55 -5.10 18.54
C ASN A 69 -6.60 -5.07 19.75
N ALA A 70 -5.56 -4.23 19.71
CA ALA A 70 -4.65 -4.05 20.84
C ALA A 70 -5.33 -3.31 22.00
N GLU A 71 -6.12 -2.28 21.71
CA GLU A 71 -6.92 -1.55 22.70
C GLU A 71 -7.90 -2.47 23.44
N ARG A 72 -8.69 -3.28 22.72
CA ARG A 72 -9.56 -4.29 23.34
C ARG A 72 -8.80 -5.24 24.27
N ARG A 73 -7.62 -5.72 23.85
CA ARG A 73 -6.77 -6.59 24.68
C ARG A 73 -6.26 -5.87 25.93
N LEU A 74 -5.93 -4.58 25.82
CA LEU A 74 -5.52 -3.76 26.95
C LEU A 74 -6.67 -3.62 27.97
N ASN A 75 -7.91 -3.54 27.47
CA ASN A 75 -9.13 -3.48 28.27
C ASN A 75 -9.58 -4.85 28.82
N GLY A 76 -8.83 -5.93 28.54
CA GLY A 76 -9.16 -7.27 29.02
C GLY A 76 -10.28 -7.98 28.24
N GLU A 77 -10.69 -7.46 27.09
CA GLU A 77 -11.72 -8.09 26.28
C GLU A 77 -11.25 -9.41 25.64
N PRO A 78 -12.14 -10.39 25.45
CA PRO A 78 -11.82 -11.63 24.76
C PRO A 78 -11.35 -11.39 23.33
N THR A 79 -10.36 -12.16 22.88
CA THR A 79 -9.92 -12.09 21.48
C THR A 79 -10.98 -12.68 20.56
N ILE A 80 -11.65 -11.83 19.80
CA ILE A 80 -12.64 -12.24 18.79
C ILE A 80 -11.88 -12.61 17.51
N GLY A 81 -11.63 -13.91 17.30
CA GLY A 81 -11.08 -14.42 16.05
C GLY A 81 -10.37 -15.78 16.18
N PRO A 82 -10.28 -16.55 15.09
CA PRO A 82 -9.53 -17.80 15.08
C PRO A 82 -8.02 -17.53 15.13
N GLY A 83 -7.29 -18.36 15.88
CA GLY A 83 -5.83 -18.39 15.86
C GLY A 83 -5.15 -17.91 17.14
N ARG A 84 -3.83 -17.76 17.04
CA ARG A 84 -2.96 -17.46 18.19
C ARG A 84 -2.97 -15.96 18.50
N PRO A 85 -3.12 -15.57 19.77
CA PRO A 85 -2.95 -14.17 20.18
C PRO A 85 -1.55 -13.63 19.79
N PRO A 86 -1.46 -12.37 19.34
CA PRO A 86 -0.16 -11.74 19.05
C PRO A 86 0.71 -11.69 20.32
N LYS A 87 1.99 -12.05 20.20
CA LYS A 87 2.96 -11.98 21.31
C LYS A 87 3.37 -10.54 21.69
N ILE A 88 3.00 -9.57 20.87
CA ILE A 88 3.34 -8.16 21.09
C ILE A 88 2.44 -7.60 22.18
N GLU A 89 3.05 -6.92 23.15
CA GLU A 89 2.38 -6.17 24.20
C GLU A 89 1.37 -5.16 23.61
N PRO A 90 0.12 -5.09 24.11
CA PRO A 90 -0.92 -4.23 23.56
C PRO A 90 -0.48 -2.78 23.35
N ARG A 91 0.12 -2.16 24.37
CA ARG A 91 0.60 -0.76 24.28
C ARG A 91 1.65 -0.56 23.19
N LYS A 92 2.55 -1.53 23.01
CA LYS A 92 3.57 -1.49 21.97
C LYS A 92 2.95 -1.66 20.57
N ALA A 93 1.94 -2.52 20.45
CA ALA A 93 1.21 -2.69 19.19
C ALA A 93 0.44 -1.41 18.81
N MET A 94 -0.19 -0.74 19.77
CA MET A 94 -0.86 0.55 19.57
C MET A 94 0.13 1.63 19.10
N ALA A 95 1.25 1.80 19.80
CA ALA A 95 2.28 2.78 19.42
C ALA A 95 2.86 2.54 18.01
N ASN A 96 3.07 1.26 17.65
CA ASN A 96 3.50 0.91 16.29
C ASN A 96 2.43 1.23 15.24
N ALA A 97 1.15 1.00 15.55
CA ALA A 97 0.05 1.28 14.63
C ALA A 97 -0.15 2.78 14.40
N ILE A 98 -0.06 3.59 15.46
CA ILE A 98 -0.03 5.06 15.43
C ILE A 98 1.09 5.53 14.50
N LYS A 99 2.33 5.10 14.77
CA LYS A 99 3.50 5.48 13.95
C LYS A 99 3.38 5.07 12.48
N ALA A 100 2.72 3.95 12.20
CA ALA A 100 2.57 3.41 10.85
C ALA A 100 1.36 3.98 10.09
N SER A 101 0.42 4.63 10.78
CA SER A 101 -0.80 5.17 10.18
C SER A 101 -1.32 6.41 10.90
N VAL A 102 -1.31 7.51 10.17
CA VAL A 102 -1.94 8.78 10.61
C VAL A 102 -3.44 8.64 10.90
N VAL A 103 -4.12 7.69 10.26
CA VAL A 103 -5.56 7.44 10.46
C VAL A 103 -5.80 6.95 11.89
N VAL A 104 -4.83 6.21 12.45
CA VAL A 104 -4.88 5.76 13.84
C VAL A 104 -4.69 6.94 14.79
N GLU A 105 -3.68 7.79 14.56
CA GLU A 105 -3.39 8.97 15.40
C GLU A 105 -4.61 9.86 15.63
N HIS A 106 -5.42 10.09 14.60
CA HIS A 106 -6.60 10.98 14.70
C HIS A 106 -7.85 10.30 15.28
N ALA A 107 -7.88 8.97 15.30
CA ALA A 107 -9.02 8.19 15.78
C ALA A 107 -8.82 7.65 17.21
N SER A 108 -7.64 7.91 17.80
CA SER A 108 -7.22 7.44 19.13
C SER A 108 -7.39 8.52 20.20
#